data_AF-A0A939IGR1-F1
#
_entry.id   AF-A0A939IGR1-F1
#
_cell.length_a   1.000
_cell.length_b   1.000
_cell.length_c   1.000
_cell.angle_alpha   90.00
_cell.angle_beta   90.00
_cell.angle_gamma   90.00
#
_symmetry.space_group_name_H-M   'P 1'
#
loop_
_entity.id
_entity.type
_entity.pdbx_description
1 polymer ?
#
loop_
_entity_poly.entity_id
_entity_poly.type
_entity_poly.pdbx_seq_one_letter_code
_entity_poly.pdbx_strand_id
1 'polypeptide(L)'
;MCEQANHKHENTKAVINRLARSIGHLESIKKMVEDGRDCSEILIQIAAVKSSVNNIGKIVLQDHINTCVVHAVETGDKKVLEDLNDAIKQFVK
;
A
#
# COMPACT_ATOMS: atom_id res chain seq x y z
N MET A 1 21.93 4.61 14.02
CA MET A 1 21.07 5.26 13.01
C MET A 1 21.15 4.41 11.76
N CYS A 2 20.10 3.68 11.39
CA CYS A 2 20.11 2.93 10.13
C CYS A 2 19.79 3.91 8.98
N GLU A 3 20.86 4.38 8.34
CA GLU A 3 20.80 5.06 7.05
C GLU A 3 20.44 4.04 5.97
N GLN A 4 19.38 4.32 5.22
CA GLN A 4 19.12 3.85 3.85
C GLN A 4 19.52 2.39 3.54
N ALA A 5 18.89 1.42 4.20
CA ALA A 5 18.87 0.07 3.66
C ALA A 5 17.91 0.07 2.46
N ASN A 6 18.42 -0.34 1.30
CA ASN A 6 17.63 -0.62 0.11
C ASN A 6 16.65 -1.77 0.43
N HIS A 7 15.48 -1.44 1.01
CA HIS A 7 14.45 -2.40 1.41
C HIS A 7 13.85 -3.03 0.15
N LYS A 8 14.50 -4.09 -0.33
CA LYS A 8 13.99 -4.88 -1.44
C LYS A 8 12.84 -5.72 -0.91
N HIS A 9 11.62 -5.24 -1.09
CA HIS A 9 10.43 -6.03 -0.80
C HIS A 9 10.46 -7.31 -1.63
N GLU A 10 10.22 -8.46 -1.01
CA GLU A 10 10.12 -9.74 -1.73
C GLU A 10 9.11 -9.61 -2.89
N ASN A 11 8.02 -8.90 -2.65
CA ASN A 11 6.96 -8.68 -3.62
C ASN A 11 7.07 -7.35 -4.39
N THR A 12 8.25 -6.71 -4.46
CA THR A 12 8.45 -5.38 -5.10
C THR A 12 7.77 -5.30 -6.49
N LYS A 13 8.05 -6.26 -7.37
CA LYS A 13 7.49 -6.28 -8.74
C LYS A 13 5.96 -6.46 -8.73
N ALA A 14 5.44 -7.30 -7.84
CA ALA A 14 4.00 -7.54 -7.71
C ALA A 14 3.27 -6.29 -7.19
N VAL A 15 3.87 -5.58 -6.23
CA VAL A 15 3.37 -4.30 -5.71
C VAL A 15 3.35 -3.25 -6.82
N ILE A 16 4.44 -3.07 -7.57
CA ILE A 16 4.53 -2.13 -8.70
C ILE A 16 3.44 -2.44 -9.75
N ASN A 17 3.29 -3.70 -10.13
CA ASN A 17 2.27 -4.10 -11.11
C ASN A 17 0.84 -3.87 -10.63
N ARG A 18 0.58 -3.98 -9.31
CA ARG A 18 -0.74 -3.68 -8.75
C ARG A 18 -0.98 -2.18 -8.71
N LEU A 19 0.01 -1.38 -8.30
CA LEU A 19 -0.06 0.08 -8.33
C LEU A 19 -0.34 0.60 -9.75
N ALA A 20 0.38 0.10 -10.75
CA ALA A 20 0.16 0.48 -12.15
C ALA A 20 -1.27 0.21 -12.62
N ARG A 21 -1.88 -0.90 -12.19
CA ARG A 21 -3.29 -1.21 -12.47
C ARG A 21 -4.24 -0.24 -11.76
N SER A 22 -4.01 0.07 -10.49
CA SER A 22 -4.83 1.03 -9.74
C SER A 22 -4.75 2.43 -10.36
N ILE A 23 -3.57 2.84 -10.85
CA ILE A 23 -3.38 4.11 -11.57
C ILE A 23 -4.21 4.12 -12.86
N GLY A 24 -4.12 3.06 -13.68
CA GLY A 24 -4.94 2.96 -14.89
C GLY A 24 -6.44 2.97 -14.62
N HIS A 25 -6.88 2.38 -13.50
CA HIS A 25 -8.28 2.41 -13.07
C HIS A 25 -8.71 3.83 -12.64
N LEU A 26 -7.87 4.56 -11.91
CA LEU A 26 -8.13 5.97 -11.59
C LEU A 26 -8.23 6.86 -12.84
N GLU A 27 -7.37 6.64 -13.84
CA GLU A 27 -7.49 7.34 -15.14
C GLU A 27 -8.82 7.03 -15.84
N SER A 28 -9.30 5.78 -15.73
CA SER A 28 -10.64 5.43 -16.25
C SER A 28 -11.76 6.14 -15.49
N ILE A 29 -11.65 6.29 -14.16
CA ILE A 29 -12.64 7.01 -13.35
C ILE A 29 -12.63 8.49 -13.69
N LYS A 30 -11.46 9.09 -13.90
CA LYS A 30 -11.33 10.47 -14.37
C LYS A 30 -12.11 10.67 -15.67
N LYS A 31 -11.95 9.79 -16.65
CA LYS A 31 -12.73 9.84 -17.90
C LYS A 31 -14.24 9.72 -17.66
N MET A 32 -14.67 8.85 -16.73
CA MET A 32 -16.09 8.75 -16.38
C MET A 32 -16.65 10.08 -15.86
N VAL A 33 -15.87 10.83 -15.09
CA VAL A 33 -16.25 12.16 -14.61
C VAL A 33 -16.31 13.16 -15.77
N GLU A 34 -15.30 13.16 -16.64
CA GLU A 34 -15.24 14.03 -17.83
C GLU A 34 -16.41 13.77 -18.79
N ASP A 35 -16.82 12.50 -18.94
CA ASP A 35 -17.92 12.05 -19.78
C ASP A 35 -19.31 12.29 -19.13
N GLY A 36 -19.36 12.80 -17.90
CA GLY A 36 -20.62 13.08 -17.18
C GLY A 36 -21.39 11.82 -16.79
N ARG A 37 -20.70 10.71 -16.48
CA ARG A 37 -21.31 9.46 -16.02
C ARG A 37 -22.04 9.64 -14.69
N ASP A 38 -22.96 8.73 -14.41
CA ASP A 38 -23.75 8.75 -13.18
C ASP A 38 -22.88 8.69 -11.91
N CYS A 39 -23.23 9.51 -10.92
CA CYS A 39 -22.50 9.63 -9.66
C CYS A 39 -22.40 8.29 -8.91
N SER A 40 -23.44 7.45 -8.94
CA SER A 40 -23.43 6.15 -8.27
C SER A 40 -22.43 5.19 -8.93
N GLU A 41 -22.33 5.21 -10.26
CA GLU A 41 -21.34 4.41 -10.98
C GLU A 41 -19.90 4.85 -10.65
N ILE A 42 -19.65 6.16 -10.62
CA ILE A 42 -18.34 6.72 -10.24
C ILE A 42 -17.97 6.30 -8.82
N LEU A 43 -18.90 6.39 -7.86
CA LEU A 43 -18.68 5.98 -6.47
C LEU A 43 -18.36 4.49 -6.35
N ILE A 44 -19.02 3.62 -7.11
CA ILE A 44 -18.73 2.18 -7.14
C ILE A 44 -17.31 1.93 -7.65
N GLN A 45 -16.87 2.63 -8.69
CA GLN A 45 -15.51 2.47 -9.23
C GLN A 45 -14.44 3.01 -8.26
N ILE A 46 -14.69 4.13 -7.59
CA ILE A 46 -13.80 4.65 -6.54
C ILE A 46 -13.66 3.64 -5.40
N ALA A 47 -14.78 3.01 -4.98
CA ALA A 47 -14.74 1.96 -3.95
C ALA A 47 -13.90 0.75 -4.38
N ALA A 48 -13.97 0.36 -5.66
CA ALA A 48 -13.13 -0.70 -6.22
C ALA A 48 -11.64 -0.35 -6.16
N VAL A 49 -11.26 0.87 -6.53
CA VAL A 49 -9.87 1.34 -6.42
C VAL A 49 -9.43 1.40 -4.96
N LYS A 50 -10.26 1.93 -4.06
CA LYS A 50 -9.96 1.96 -2.61
C LYS A 50 -9.65 0.56 -2.09
N SER A 51 -10.48 -0.43 -2.44
CA SER A 51 -10.25 -1.84 -2.08
C SER A 51 -8.93 -2.38 -2.65
N SER A 52 -8.64 -2.06 -3.91
CA SER A 52 -7.38 -2.43 -4.57
C SER A 52 -6.15 -1.86 -3.84
N VAL A 53 -6.17 -0.56 -3.52
CA VAL A 53 -5.08 0.12 -2.80
C VAL A 53 -4.89 -0.46 -1.40
N ASN A 54 -5.98 -0.72 -0.67
CA ASN A 54 -5.91 -1.37 0.64
C ASN A 54 -5.27 -2.77 0.55
N ASN A 55 -5.57 -3.53 -0.50
CA ASN A 55 -4.95 -4.85 -0.69
C ASN A 55 -3.45 -4.76 -1.02
N ILE A 56 -3.02 -3.70 -1.72
CA ILE A 56 -1.60 -3.43 -1.96
C ILE A 56 -0.89 -3.11 -0.65
N GLY A 57 -1.47 -2.23 0.17
CA GLY A 57 -0.92 -1.89 1.49
C GLY A 57 -0.76 -3.12 2.41
N LYS A 58 -1.73 -4.05 2.40
CA LYS A 58 -1.63 -5.32 3.14
C LYS A 58 -0.41 -6.16 2.73
N ILE A 59 -0.07 -6.19 1.45
CA ILE A 59 1.12 -6.93 0.97
C ILE A 59 2.39 -6.26 1.45
N VAL A 60 2.48 -4.93 1.32
CA VAL A 60 3.65 -4.17 1.80
C VAL A 60 3.84 -4.37 3.31
N LEU A 61 2.74 -4.34 4.07
CA LEU A 61 2.75 -4.61 5.50
C LEU A 61 3.25 -6.02 5.82
N GLN A 62 2.76 -7.04 5.12
CA GLN A 62 3.19 -8.43 5.31
C GLN A 62 4.69 -8.60 5.00
N ASP A 63 5.18 -8.00 3.90
CA ASP A 63 6.60 -8.01 3.54
C ASP A 63 7.46 -7.35 4.63
N HIS A 64 6.98 -6.24 5.21
CA HIS A 64 7.69 -5.54 6.28
C HIS A 64 7.74 -6.35 7.58
N ILE A 65 6.63 -7.01 7.96
CA ILE A 65 6.59 -7.92 9.12
C ILE A 65 7.57 -9.08 8.93
N ASN A 66 7.57 -9.71 7.75
CA ASN A 66 8.39 -10.90 7.50
C ASN A 66 9.90 -10.60 7.43
N THR A 67 10.30 -9.34 7.23
CA THR A 67 11.69 -8.94 7.05
C THR A 67 12.20 -8.10 8.23
N CYS A 68 11.59 -6.95 8.47
CA CYS A 68 12.10 -5.94 9.38
C CYS A 68 11.78 -6.28 10.83
N VAL A 69 10.58 -6.80 11.11
CA VAL A 69 10.19 -7.19 12.48
C VAL A 69 10.96 -8.41 12.96
N VAL A 70 11.09 -9.44 12.12
CA VAL A 70 11.89 -10.64 12.44
C VAL A 70 13.32 -10.24 12.81
N HIS A 71 13.95 -9.38 11.98
CA HIS A 71 15.30 -8.91 12.25
C HIS A 71 15.40 -8.01 13.50
N ALA A 72 14.40 -7.15 13.74
CA ALA A 72 14.36 -6.29 14.92
C ALA A 72 14.23 -7.09 16.23
N VAL A 73 13.48 -8.19 16.22
CA VAL A 73 13.37 -9.10 17.37
C VAL A 73 14.70 -9.80 17.66
N GLU A 74 15.45 -10.20 16.63
CA GLU A 74 16.77 -10.83 16.77
C GLU A 74 17.85 -9.86 17.26
N THR A 75 17.79 -8.60 16.81
CA THR A 75 18.80 -7.57 17.10
C THR A 75 18.46 -6.68 18.31
N GLY A 76 17.23 -6.78 18.83
CA GLY A 76 16.74 -5.93 19.92
C GLY A 76 16.44 -4.49 19.51
N ASP A 77 16.31 -4.20 18.22
CA ASP A 77 16.04 -2.85 17.72
C ASP A 77 14.57 -2.46 17.88
N LYS A 78 14.26 -1.81 19.01
CA LYS A 78 12.90 -1.34 19.32
C LYS A 78 12.39 -0.26 18.37
N LYS A 79 13.27 0.47 17.68
CA LYS A 79 12.87 1.58 16.82
C LYS A 79 12.07 1.10 15.60
N VAL A 80 12.47 -0.03 15.03
CA VAL A 80 11.75 -0.65 13.89
C VAL A 80 10.31 -1.02 14.28
N LEU A 81 10.10 -1.47 15.51
CA LEU A 81 8.76 -1.80 16.02
C LEU A 81 7.90 -0.55 16.24
N GLU A 82 8.50 0.54 16.73
CA GLU A 82 7.82 1.83 16.89
C GLU A 82 7.42 2.43 15.53
N ASP A 83 8.35 2.46 14.57
CA ASP A 83 8.11 2.96 13.21
C ASP A 83 7.00 2.15 12.50
N LEU A 84 6.98 0.83 12.67
CA LEU A 84 5.91 -0.02 12.14
C LEU A 84 4.55 0.28 12.80
N ASN A 85 4.53 0.45 14.12
CA ASN A 85 3.29 0.73 14.84
C ASN A 85 2.66 2.06 14.37
N ASP A 86 3.48 3.08 14.12
CA ASP A 86 3.02 4.35 13.60
C ASP A 86 2.51 4.24 12.15
N ALA A 87 3.18 3.44 11.31
CA ALA A 87 2.69 3.14 9.97
C ALA A 87 1.33 2.40 9.99
N ILE A 88 1.13 1.43 10.90
CA ILE A 88 -0.13 0.69 11.05
C ILE A 88 -1.27 1.63 11.49
N LYS A 89 -1.02 2.52 12.46
CA LYS A 89 -2.04 3.50 12.91
C LYS A 89 -2.56 4.34 11.75
N GLN A 90 -1.67 4.76 10.84
CA GLN A 90 -2.06 5.53 9.67
C GLN A 90 -2.78 4.67 8.61
N PHE A 91 -2.41 3.39 8.47
CA PHE A 91 -3.00 2.49 7.49
C PHE A 91 -4.42 2.00 7.85
N VAL A 92 -4.71 1.86 9.15
CA VAL A 92 -6.01 1.37 9.64
C VAL A 92 -7.07 2.50 9.72
N LYS A 93 -6.62 3.76 9.71
CA LYS A 93 -7.49 4.94 9.74
C LYS A 93 -8.33 5.09 8.47
#